data_AF-A0A6J3LXU0-F1
#
_entry.id   AF-A0A6J3LXU0-F1
#
_cell.length_a   1.000
_cell.length_b   1.000
_cell.length_c   1.000
_cell.angle_alpha   90.00
_cell.angle_beta   90.00
_cell.angle_gamma   90.00
#
_symmetry.space_group_name_H-M   'P 1'
#
loop_
_entity.id
_entity.type
_entity.pdbx_description
1 polymer ?
#
loop_
_entity_poly.entity_id
_entity_poly.type
_entity_poly.pdbx_seq_one_letter_code
_entity_poly.pdbx_strand_id
1 'polypeptide(L)'
;MVKKFIWRLHGIPVGTPEDAVVDYFEPSERHRLRVKTLCPDVDDPESNLTATIEFDPPTGKPDAPPTIRNDLSYYLPLERDFMGFTPLYHPPAGAYDADIIAITGLAGHAIGSWTLPDGKMWLRDFLPHDAPTARILTYGYDARVQGRDLPTSTLGELAEEFLDSLITMRDCTPQADNFDRS
;
A
#
# COMPACT_ATOMS: atom_id res chain seq x y z
N MET A 1 1.33 15.50 -20.60
CA MET A 1 1.49 15.32 -19.15
C MET A 1 2.13 13.96 -18.94
N VAL A 2 3.22 13.87 -18.18
CA VAL A 2 3.85 12.57 -17.89
C VAL A 2 3.00 11.86 -16.83
N LYS A 3 2.75 10.56 -17.02
CA LYS A 3 1.97 9.77 -16.08
C LYS A 3 2.76 9.62 -14.78
N LYS A 4 2.18 10.06 -13.67
CA LYS A 4 2.72 9.81 -12.34
C LYS A 4 2.27 8.44 -11.85
N PHE A 5 3.14 7.76 -11.12
CA PHE A 5 2.83 6.44 -10.57
C PHE A 5 2.90 6.48 -9.04
N ILE A 6 2.10 5.62 -8.42
CA ILE A 6 2.18 5.35 -6.98
C ILE A 6 3.05 4.11 -6.81
N TRP A 7 3.95 4.16 -5.83
CA TRP A 7 4.84 3.08 -5.43
C TRP A 7 4.56 2.70 -3.97
N ARG A 8 4.77 1.44 -3.62
CA ARG A 8 4.73 0.96 -2.24
C ARG A 8 6.16 0.79 -1.74
N LEU A 9 6.43 1.35 -0.58
CA LEU A 9 7.68 1.19 0.15
C LEU A 9 7.38 0.48 1.47
N HIS A 10 8.07 -0.62 1.74
CA HIS A 10 7.93 -1.38 2.99
C HIS A 10 9.20 -1.33 3.84
N GLY A 11 9.12 -1.88 5.06
CA GLY A 11 10.28 -2.00 5.96
C GLY A 11 10.73 -0.67 6.56
N ILE A 12 9.89 0.37 6.49
CA ILE A 12 10.21 1.67 7.07
C ILE A 12 10.17 1.52 8.60
N PRO A 13 11.22 1.88 9.35
CA PRO A 13 11.21 1.72 10.81
C PRO A 13 10.06 2.50 11.47
N VAL A 14 9.39 1.88 12.45
CA VAL A 14 8.38 2.55 13.29
C VAL A 14 8.99 3.80 13.96
N GLY A 15 8.18 4.86 14.04
CA GLY A 15 8.60 6.17 14.55
C GLY A 15 9.20 7.10 13.50
N THR A 16 9.38 6.64 12.26
CA THR A 16 9.76 7.50 11.13
C THR A 16 8.66 8.53 10.85
N PRO A 17 8.94 9.85 10.88
CA PRO A 17 7.99 10.87 10.46
C PRO A 17 7.70 10.80 8.95
N GLU A 18 6.49 11.18 8.54
CA GLU A 18 6.08 11.14 7.12
C GLU A 18 7.00 11.96 6.21
N ASP A 19 7.44 13.13 6.66
CA ASP A 19 8.32 14.03 5.91
C ASP A 19 9.76 13.51 5.80
N ALA A 20 10.17 12.57 6.66
CA ALA A 20 11.49 11.93 6.61
C ALA A 20 11.57 10.77 5.61
N VAL A 21 10.43 10.20 5.17
CA VAL A 21 10.42 9.04 4.25
C VAL A 21 11.10 9.36 2.91
N VAL A 22 11.00 10.60 2.42
CA VAL A 22 11.67 11.00 1.18
C VAL A 22 13.20 10.98 1.28
N ASP A 23 13.77 11.00 2.48
CA ASP A 23 15.22 10.98 2.68
C ASP A 23 15.86 9.60 2.44
N TYR A 24 15.04 8.56 2.32
CA TYR A 24 15.46 7.22 1.89
C TYR A 24 15.77 7.15 0.39
N PHE A 25 15.34 8.15 -0.39
CA PHE A 25 15.57 8.22 -1.82
C PHE A 25 16.79 9.08 -2.16
N GLU A 26 17.31 8.87 -3.37
CA GLU A 26 18.41 9.65 -3.93
C GLU A 26 18.11 11.16 -3.87
N PRO A 27 19.04 12.00 -3.37
CA PRO A 27 18.80 13.43 -3.16
C PRO A 27 18.29 14.18 -4.41
N SER A 28 18.74 13.74 -5.59
CA SER A 28 18.33 14.32 -6.88
C SER A 28 16.86 14.08 -7.21
N GLU A 29 16.21 13.09 -6.60
CA GLU A 29 14.83 12.70 -6.91
C GLU A 29 13.81 13.17 -5.87
N ARG A 30 14.24 13.57 -4.67
CA ARG A 30 13.34 13.90 -3.53
C ARG A 30 12.25 14.93 -3.86
N HIS A 31 12.58 15.94 -4.66
CA HIS A 31 11.64 17.00 -5.06
C HIS A 31 10.43 16.48 -5.88
N ARG A 32 10.55 15.27 -6.44
CA ARG A 32 9.60 14.60 -7.33
C ARG A 32 8.72 13.59 -6.61
N LEU A 33 9.00 13.36 -5.34
CA LEU A 33 8.27 12.44 -4.48
C LEU A 33 7.24 13.20 -3.66
N ARG A 34 6.12 12.53 -3.41
CA ARG A 34 5.12 12.93 -2.42
C ARG A 34 4.67 11.67 -1.69
N VAL A 35 4.90 11.62 -0.39
CA VAL A 35 4.31 10.58 0.45
C VAL A 35 2.79 10.82 0.45
N LYS A 36 2.03 9.75 0.26
CA LYS A 36 0.56 9.78 0.18
C LYS A 36 -0.05 9.09 1.38
N THR A 37 0.60 8.04 1.89
CA THR A 37 0.25 7.35 3.12
C THR A 37 1.51 6.90 3.83
N LEU A 38 1.42 6.81 5.15
CA LEU A 38 2.38 6.13 6.01
C LEU A 38 1.57 5.46 7.12
N CYS A 39 1.53 4.13 7.13
CA CYS A 39 0.71 3.35 8.05
C CYS A 39 1.54 2.22 8.66
N PRO A 40 1.17 1.70 9.85
CA PRO A 40 1.74 0.45 10.35
C PRO A 40 1.66 -0.65 9.30
N ASP A 41 2.75 -1.39 9.14
CA ASP A 41 2.77 -2.58 8.30
C ASP A 41 1.81 -3.63 8.86
N VAL A 42 1.26 -4.49 8.01
CA VAL A 42 0.24 -5.45 8.45
C VAL A 42 0.82 -6.81 8.82
N ASP A 43 2.04 -7.09 8.36
CA ASP A 43 2.75 -8.34 8.64
C ASP A 43 3.68 -8.17 9.86
N ASP A 44 4.18 -6.95 10.10
CA ASP A 44 5.03 -6.60 11.25
C ASP A 44 4.79 -5.15 11.73
N PRO A 45 3.61 -4.86 12.32
CA PRO A 45 3.21 -3.50 12.72
C PRO A 45 4.07 -2.89 13.84
N GLU A 46 4.74 -3.72 14.63
CA GLU A 46 5.56 -3.26 15.77
C GLU A 46 6.92 -2.73 15.30
N SER A 47 7.44 -3.26 14.20
CA SER A 47 8.77 -2.89 13.69
C SER A 47 8.71 -2.02 12.45
N ASN A 48 7.69 -2.22 11.60
CA ASN A 48 7.65 -1.66 10.25
C ASN A 48 6.42 -0.79 9.97
N LEU A 49 6.62 0.16 9.06
CA LEU A 49 5.60 0.96 8.40
C LEU A 49 5.62 0.67 6.90
N THR A 50 4.45 0.79 6.27
CA THR A 50 4.28 0.81 4.82
C THR A 50 3.91 2.22 4.36
N ALA A 51 4.58 2.72 3.32
CA ALA A 51 4.24 3.98 2.69
C ALA A 51 3.76 3.78 1.24
N THR A 52 2.82 4.61 0.81
CA THR A 52 2.55 4.82 -0.62
C THR A 52 3.09 6.17 -1.06
N ILE A 53 3.76 6.19 -2.21
CA ILE A 53 4.55 7.34 -2.66
C ILE A 53 4.19 7.64 -4.11
N GLU A 54 3.71 8.86 -4.36
CA GLU A 54 3.57 9.39 -5.71
C GLU A 54 4.93 9.87 -6.22
N PHE A 55 5.33 9.38 -7.39
CA PHE A 55 6.56 9.78 -8.06
C PHE A 55 6.27 10.38 -9.44
N ASP A 56 6.88 11.54 -9.69
CA ASP A 56 6.94 12.17 -11.00
C ASP A 56 8.23 11.72 -11.72
N PRO A 57 8.18 10.88 -12.76
CA PRO A 57 9.36 10.26 -13.34
C PRO A 57 10.14 11.18 -14.30
N PRO A 58 11.48 11.03 -14.44
CA PRO A 58 12.31 11.88 -15.30
C PRO A 58 11.83 12.07 -16.74
N THR A 59 12.01 13.29 -17.25
CA THR A 59 11.73 13.60 -18.66
C THR A 59 12.52 12.64 -19.54
N GLY A 60 11.82 11.95 -20.45
CA GLY A 60 12.40 10.93 -21.32
C GLY A 60 12.53 9.53 -20.69
N LYS A 61 12.15 9.35 -19.42
CA LYS A 61 12.13 8.06 -18.71
C LYS A 61 10.82 7.86 -17.92
N PRO A 62 9.66 7.78 -18.60
CA PRO A 62 8.35 7.76 -17.93
C PRO A 62 8.11 6.54 -17.05
N ASP A 63 8.81 5.43 -17.28
CA ASP A 63 8.64 4.18 -16.52
C ASP A 63 9.77 3.93 -15.50
N ALA A 64 10.69 4.88 -15.31
CA ALA A 64 11.76 4.71 -14.35
C ALA A 64 11.22 4.69 -12.90
N PRO A 65 11.63 3.71 -12.07
CA PRO A 65 11.33 3.73 -10.65
C PRO A 65 12.07 4.87 -9.95
N PRO A 66 11.55 5.39 -8.82
CA PRO A 66 12.36 6.21 -7.94
C PRO A 66 13.47 5.34 -7.32
N THR A 67 14.62 5.97 -7.11
CA THR A 67 15.85 5.29 -6.68
C THR A 67 16.01 5.44 -5.18
N ILE A 68 15.99 4.32 -4.47
CA ILE A 68 16.33 4.25 -3.05
C ILE A 68 17.85 4.32 -2.93
N ARG A 69 18.33 4.99 -1.88
CA ARG A 69 19.76 5.02 -1.59
C ARG A 69 20.32 3.61 -1.46
N ASN A 70 21.49 3.38 -2.07
CA ASN A 70 22.11 2.06 -2.12
C ASN A 70 22.34 1.41 -0.75
N ASP A 71 22.57 2.20 0.31
CA ASP A 71 22.77 1.68 1.66
C ASP A 71 21.48 1.20 2.34
N LEU A 72 20.31 1.51 1.76
CA LEU A 72 19.00 1.16 2.28
C LEU A 72 18.18 0.24 1.36
N SER A 73 18.56 0.11 0.09
CA SER A 73 17.75 -0.57 -0.94
C SER A 73 17.45 -2.05 -0.65
N TYR A 74 18.25 -2.71 0.20
CA TYR A 74 18.00 -4.08 0.64
C TYR A 74 16.89 -4.16 1.71
N TYR A 75 16.79 -3.17 2.59
CA TYR A 75 15.87 -3.16 3.73
C TYR A 75 14.53 -2.51 3.41
N LEU A 76 14.50 -1.67 2.36
CA LEU A 76 13.34 -0.91 1.95
C LEU A 76 12.88 -1.35 0.56
N PRO A 77 12.24 -2.51 0.42
CA PRO A 77 11.78 -2.97 -0.89
C PRO A 77 10.72 -2.00 -1.44
N LEU A 78 10.89 -1.64 -2.70
CA LEU A 78 10.04 -0.74 -3.44
C LEU A 78 9.42 -1.45 -4.62
N GLU A 79 8.10 -1.39 -4.73
CA GLU A 79 7.38 -2.05 -5.81
C GLU A 79 6.14 -1.25 -6.25
N ARG A 80 5.52 -1.67 -7.35
CA ARG A 80 4.44 -0.92 -8.02
C ARG A 80 3.23 -1.79 -8.36
N ASP A 81 3.26 -3.07 -8.07
CA ASP A 81 2.20 -4.02 -8.42
C ASP A 81 1.22 -4.19 -7.26
N PHE A 82 1.63 -3.85 -6.03
CA PHE A 82 0.80 -3.84 -4.83
C PHE A 82 0.22 -5.23 -4.48
N MET A 83 1.00 -6.29 -4.72
CA MET A 83 0.62 -7.66 -4.36
C MET A 83 0.49 -7.82 -2.84
N GLY A 84 -0.52 -8.57 -2.40
CA GLY A 84 -0.85 -8.70 -0.98
C GLY A 84 -1.50 -7.44 -0.41
N PHE A 85 -1.50 -7.31 0.91
CA PHE A 85 -2.12 -6.20 1.60
C PHE A 85 -1.31 -4.91 1.50
N THR A 86 -2.00 -3.79 1.30
CA THR A 86 -1.43 -2.45 1.42
C THR A 86 -2.33 -1.62 2.32
N PRO A 87 -1.85 -1.20 3.51
CA PRO A 87 -2.59 -0.27 4.35
C PRO A 87 -2.61 1.13 3.70
N LEU A 88 -3.81 1.70 3.56
CA LEU A 88 -4.04 3.00 2.93
C LEU A 88 -4.48 4.07 3.93
N TYR A 89 -5.05 3.65 5.05
CA TYR A 89 -5.38 4.51 6.16
C TYR A 89 -5.39 3.70 7.45
N HIS A 90 -4.82 4.30 8.49
CA HIS A 90 -4.86 3.77 9.85
C HIS A 90 -5.41 4.88 10.76
N PRO A 91 -6.43 4.60 11.59
CA PRO A 91 -6.97 5.61 12.49
C PRO A 91 -5.89 6.22 13.39
N PRO A 92 -5.86 7.55 13.57
CA PRO A 92 -4.88 8.21 14.45
C PRO A 92 -4.91 7.74 15.90
N ALA A 93 -6.06 7.23 16.36
CA ALA A 93 -6.23 6.69 17.71
C ALA A 93 -5.48 5.37 17.94
N GLY A 94 -4.97 4.72 16.89
CA GLY A 94 -4.30 3.42 16.98
C GLY A 94 -5.27 2.23 17.01
N ALA A 95 -6.41 2.37 17.68
CA ALA A 95 -7.48 1.35 17.67
C ALA A 95 -8.41 1.52 16.47
N TYR A 96 -8.94 0.41 15.96
CA TYR A 96 -9.94 0.40 14.88
C TYR A 96 -11.05 -0.62 15.17
N ASP A 97 -12.28 -0.26 14.78
CA ASP A 97 -13.46 -1.10 15.06
C ASP A 97 -13.73 -2.12 13.94
N ALA A 98 -13.13 -1.90 12.76
CA ALA A 98 -13.29 -2.74 11.59
C ALA A 98 -12.12 -2.58 10.61
N ASP A 99 -11.91 -3.63 9.83
CA ASP A 99 -11.08 -3.61 8.62
C ASP A 99 -11.96 -3.48 7.39
N ILE A 100 -11.66 -2.50 6.52
CA ILE A 100 -12.24 -2.40 5.18
C ILE A 100 -11.16 -2.80 4.17
N ILE A 101 -11.36 -3.93 3.49
CA ILE A 101 -10.41 -4.48 2.53
C ILE A 101 -11.03 -4.40 1.15
N ALA A 102 -10.44 -3.61 0.27
CA ALA A 102 -10.85 -3.52 -1.12
C ALA A 102 -10.05 -4.50 -1.99
N ILE A 103 -10.75 -5.29 -2.80
CA ILE A 103 -10.17 -6.22 -3.77
C ILE A 103 -10.71 -5.84 -5.14
N THR A 104 -9.83 -5.71 -6.13
CA THR A 104 -10.23 -5.31 -7.48
C THR A 104 -10.79 -6.50 -8.27
N GLY A 105 -11.53 -6.21 -9.35
CA GLY A 105 -11.90 -7.25 -10.32
C GLY A 105 -10.74 -7.62 -11.25
N LEU A 106 -11.02 -8.54 -12.19
CA LEU A 106 -10.08 -8.93 -13.25
C LEU A 106 -9.55 -7.71 -14.02
N ALA A 107 -8.27 -7.76 -14.41
CA ALA A 107 -7.54 -6.67 -15.04
C ALA A 107 -7.42 -5.38 -14.20
N GLY A 108 -7.82 -5.41 -12.93
CA GLY A 108 -7.72 -4.28 -12.01
C GLY A 108 -6.32 -4.17 -11.41
N HIS A 109 -5.88 -2.93 -11.17
CA HIS A 109 -4.69 -2.63 -10.37
C HIS A 109 -5.12 -2.17 -8.99
N ALA A 110 -4.50 -2.68 -7.91
CA ALA A 110 -4.95 -2.45 -6.54
C ALA A 110 -5.01 -0.96 -6.15
N ILE A 111 -4.11 -0.12 -6.68
CA ILE A 111 -4.22 1.35 -6.51
C ILE A 111 -5.03 2.00 -7.65
N GLY A 112 -4.83 1.51 -8.87
CA GLY A 112 -5.27 2.20 -10.08
C GLY A 112 -6.78 2.18 -10.26
N SER A 113 -7.42 1.07 -9.86
CA SER A 113 -8.87 0.87 -9.98
C SER A 113 -9.69 1.83 -9.11
N TRP A 114 -9.07 2.39 -8.07
CA TRP A 114 -9.71 3.32 -7.14
C TRP A 114 -9.22 4.76 -7.30
N THR A 115 -8.36 5.03 -8.30
CA THR A 115 -7.75 6.36 -8.51
C THR A 115 -8.48 7.14 -9.61
N LEU A 116 -8.91 8.34 -9.27
CA LEU A 116 -9.52 9.31 -10.19
C LEU A 116 -8.48 9.92 -11.13
N PRO A 117 -8.89 10.49 -12.28
CA PRO A 117 -7.97 11.15 -13.22
C PRO A 117 -7.15 12.29 -12.63
N ASP A 118 -7.61 12.91 -11.53
CA ASP A 118 -6.90 13.99 -10.84
C ASP A 118 -5.86 13.49 -9.81
N GLY A 119 -5.69 12.16 -9.70
CA GLY A 119 -4.72 11.52 -8.80
C GLY A 119 -5.26 11.25 -7.38
N LYS A 120 -6.49 11.66 -7.07
CA LYS A 120 -7.12 11.29 -5.80
C LYS A 120 -7.55 9.83 -5.83
N MET A 121 -7.27 9.10 -4.77
CA MET A 121 -7.62 7.69 -4.62
C MET A 121 -8.77 7.55 -3.63
N TRP A 122 -9.88 6.93 -4.03
CA TRP A 122 -11.11 6.93 -3.25
C TRP A 122 -10.97 6.32 -1.85
N LEU A 123 -10.33 5.15 -1.76
CA LEU A 123 -10.09 4.46 -0.49
C LEU A 123 -9.22 5.26 0.49
N ARG A 124 -8.26 6.05 -0.04
CA ARG A 124 -7.31 6.83 0.78
C ARG A 124 -7.83 8.22 1.11
N ASP A 125 -8.37 8.93 0.12
CA ASP A 125 -8.61 10.36 0.20
C ASP A 125 -10.06 10.72 0.58
N PHE A 126 -11.01 9.78 0.43
CA PHE A 126 -12.43 10.05 0.71
C PHE A 126 -13.01 9.11 1.77
N LEU A 127 -12.76 7.80 1.66
CA LEU A 127 -13.34 6.82 2.59
C LEU A 127 -13.00 7.05 4.08
N PRO A 128 -11.82 7.56 4.48
CA PRO A 128 -11.57 7.88 5.89
C PRO A 128 -12.49 8.95 6.46
N HIS A 129 -13.11 9.79 5.62
CA HIS A 129 -14.08 10.79 6.08
C HIS A 129 -15.40 10.14 6.51
N ASP A 130 -15.80 9.09 5.80
CA ASP A 130 -17.05 8.36 6.06
C ASP A 130 -16.86 7.25 7.10
N ALA A 131 -15.65 6.67 7.19
CA ALA A 131 -15.28 5.60 8.11
C ALA A 131 -13.98 5.91 8.89
N PRO A 132 -13.97 6.95 9.76
CA PRO A 132 -12.75 7.44 10.39
C PRO A 132 -12.13 6.49 11.42
N THR A 133 -12.91 5.56 11.96
CA THR A 133 -12.44 4.55 12.93
C THR A 133 -12.08 3.21 12.28
N ALA A 134 -12.21 3.07 10.96
CA ALA A 134 -11.83 1.85 10.27
C ALA A 134 -10.37 1.90 9.81
N ARG A 135 -9.69 0.75 9.83
CA ARG A 135 -8.45 0.57 9.06
C ARG A 135 -8.83 0.23 7.62
N ILE A 136 -8.24 0.91 6.65
CA ILE A 136 -8.57 0.74 5.23
C ILE A 136 -7.37 0.16 4.51
N LEU A 137 -7.58 -0.93 3.79
CA LEU A 137 -6.57 -1.66 3.03
C LEU A 137 -7.05 -1.93 1.60
N THR A 138 -6.10 -2.14 0.71
CA THR A 138 -6.35 -2.84 -0.55
C THR A 138 -5.55 -4.13 -0.58
N TYR A 139 -6.08 -5.17 -1.25
CA TYR A 139 -5.37 -6.40 -1.53
C TYR A 139 -5.15 -6.54 -3.03
N GLY A 140 -3.90 -6.64 -3.46
CA GLY A 140 -3.54 -6.94 -4.84
C GLY A 140 -3.26 -8.41 -5.03
N TYR A 141 -3.66 -8.91 -6.19
CA TYR A 141 -3.37 -10.26 -6.66
C TYR A 141 -3.09 -10.21 -8.16
N ASP A 142 -2.54 -11.28 -8.72
CA ASP A 142 -2.27 -11.33 -10.15
C ASP A 142 -3.57 -11.39 -10.98
N ALA A 143 -4.06 -10.21 -11.35
CA ALA A 143 -5.29 -10.02 -12.11
C ALA A 143 -5.06 -9.89 -13.62
N ARG A 144 -3.87 -10.24 -14.14
CA ARG A 144 -3.53 -10.05 -15.56
C ARG A 144 -4.42 -10.93 -16.45
N VAL A 145 -4.98 -10.34 -17.51
CA VAL A 145 -5.85 -11.04 -18.48
C VAL A 145 -5.28 -11.06 -19.90
N GLN A 146 -4.14 -10.39 -20.12
CA GLN A 146 -3.44 -10.33 -21.40
C GLN A 146 -1.92 -10.32 -21.16
N GLY A 147 -1.15 -10.98 -22.02
CA GLY A 147 0.31 -11.10 -21.89
C GLY A 147 0.81 -12.47 -22.33
N ARG A 148 2.13 -12.67 -22.34
CA ARG A 148 2.73 -13.98 -22.62
C ARG A 148 2.63 -14.93 -21.41
N ASP A 149 2.65 -14.37 -20.20
CA ASP A 149 2.62 -15.10 -18.94
C ASP A 149 1.32 -14.74 -18.19
N LEU A 150 0.21 -15.34 -18.63
CA LEU A 150 -1.07 -15.17 -17.97
C LEU A 150 -1.09 -15.97 -16.65
N PRO A 151 -1.70 -15.42 -15.58
CA PRO A 151 -1.94 -16.20 -14.37
C PRO A 151 -2.74 -17.45 -14.72
N THR A 152 -2.23 -18.59 -14.27
CA THR A 152 -2.90 -19.89 -14.37
C THR A 152 -3.73 -20.22 -13.14
N SER A 153 -3.66 -19.37 -12.11
CA SER A 153 -4.36 -19.55 -10.86
C SER A 153 -5.87 -19.51 -11.07
N THR A 154 -6.55 -20.47 -10.48
CA THR A 154 -8.01 -20.52 -10.39
C THR A 154 -8.50 -19.50 -9.37
N LEU A 155 -9.79 -19.14 -9.46
CA LEU A 155 -10.43 -18.30 -8.44
C LEU A 155 -10.34 -18.94 -7.04
N GLY A 156 -10.36 -20.28 -6.95
CA GLY A 156 -10.21 -21.00 -5.69
C GLY A 156 -8.83 -20.78 -5.06
N GLU A 157 -7.77 -20.95 -5.82
CA GLU A 157 -6.38 -20.72 -5.36
C GLU A 157 -6.16 -19.27 -4.93
N LEU A 158 -6.71 -18.29 -5.68
CA LEU A 158 -6.64 -16.88 -5.29
C LEU A 158 -7.40 -16.58 -4.00
N ALA A 159 -8.54 -17.25 -3.79
CA ALA A 159 -9.31 -17.11 -2.55
C ALA A 159 -8.60 -17.74 -1.36
N GLU A 160 -7.95 -18.89 -1.55
CA GLU A 160 -7.12 -19.54 -0.52
C GLU A 160 -5.93 -18.66 -0.13
N GLU A 161 -5.18 -18.13 -1.11
CA GLU A 161 -4.06 -17.21 -0.86
C GLU A 161 -4.49 -15.94 -0.11
N PHE A 162 -5.64 -15.36 -0.49
CA PHE A 162 -6.21 -14.23 0.23
C PHE A 162 -6.60 -14.59 1.67
N LEU A 163 -7.23 -15.76 1.89
CA LEU A 163 -7.63 -16.21 3.22
C LEU A 163 -6.43 -16.46 4.13
N ASP A 164 -5.40 -17.13 3.61
CA ASP A 164 -4.16 -17.38 4.35
C ASP A 164 -3.45 -16.08 4.74
N SER A 165 -3.38 -15.14 3.79
CA SER A 165 -2.84 -13.80 4.05
C SER A 165 -3.69 -13.06 5.09
N LEU A 166 -5.02 -13.15 5.01
CA LEU A 166 -5.94 -12.47 5.94
C LEU A 166 -5.81 -13.02 7.36
N ILE A 167 -5.67 -14.33 7.52
CA ILE A 167 -5.43 -14.99 8.81
C ILE A 167 -4.11 -14.47 9.39
N THR A 168 -3.03 -14.53 8.60
CA THR A 168 -1.71 -14.04 9.02
C THR A 168 -1.76 -12.58 9.46
N MET A 169 -2.38 -11.72 8.65
CA MET A 169 -2.53 -10.30 8.96
C MET A 169 -3.30 -10.06 10.27
N ARG A 170 -4.36 -10.85 10.54
CA ARG A 170 -5.12 -10.75 11.79
C ARG A 170 -4.31 -11.20 13.01
N ASP A 171 -3.51 -12.25 12.86
CA ASP A 171 -2.62 -12.73 13.93
C ASP A 171 -1.53 -11.70 14.26
N CYS A 172 -1.00 -11.00 13.25
CA CYS A 172 -0.01 -9.94 13.42
C CYS A 172 -0.60 -8.61 13.92
N THR A 173 -1.90 -8.37 13.69
CA THR A 173 -2.56 -7.10 14.06
C THR A 173 -3.76 -7.31 15.00
N PRO A 174 -3.53 -7.92 16.19
CA PRO A 174 -4.62 -8.24 17.10
C PRO A 174 -5.30 -6.96 17.61
N GLN A 175 -6.63 -6.92 17.51
CA GLN A 175 -7.43 -5.88 18.16
C GLN A 175 -7.81 -6.34 19.56
N ALA A 176 -7.86 -5.40 20.51
CA ALA A 176 -8.41 -5.69 21.83
C ALA A 176 -9.89 -6.05 21.70
N ASP A 177 -10.31 -7.16 22.32
CA ASP A 177 -11.72 -7.56 22.36
C ASP A 177 -12.55 -6.48 23.06
N ASN A 178 -13.28 -5.68 22.28
CA ASN A 178 -14.20 -4.65 22.79
C ASN A 178 -15.51 -5.25 23.35
N PHE A 179 -15.63 -6.58 23.43
CA PHE A 179 -16.82 -7.27 23.93
C PHE A 179 -17.08 -7.09 25.43
N ASP A 180 -16.14 -6.53 26.20
CA ASP A 180 -16.26 -6.35 27.65
C ASP A 180 -16.68 -4.92 28.08
N ARG A 181 -17.16 -4.10 27.14
CA ARG A 181 -17.60 -2.71 27.40
C ARG A 181 -19.10 -2.46 27.14
N SER A 182 -19.96 -3.41 27.53
CA SER A 182 -21.43 -3.24 27.57
C SER A 182 -22.01 -3.54 28.93
#